data_AF-A0A1B2EYJ9-F1
#
_entry.id   AF-A0A1B2EYJ9-F1
#
_cell.length_a   1.000
_cell.length_b   1.000
_cell.length_c   1.000
_cell.angle_alpha   90.00
_cell.angle_beta   90.00
_cell.angle_gamma   90.00
#
_symmetry.space_group_name_H-M   'P 1'
#
loop_
_entity.id
_entity.type
_entity.pdbx_description
1 polymer ?
#
loop_
_entity_poly.entity_id
_entity_poly.type
_entity_poly.pdbx_seq_one_letter_code
_entity_poly.pdbx_strand_id
1 'polypeptide(L)'
;MKPESGKQWDPIISAFCGALTGMTLAIVLEARDMCAGRFDDVDPFVPIATDLAMFAAGGAVLFAAAAELRNRSRKSSRANRRW
;
A
#
# COMPACT_ATOMS: atom_id res chain seq x y z
N MET A 1 13.71 -6.01 -33.51
CA MET A 1 13.42 -6.02 -32.05
C MET A 1 11.94 -5.72 -31.85
N LYS A 2 11.14 -6.72 -31.44
CA LYS A 2 9.75 -6.46 -31.00
C LYS A 2 9.84 -5.62 -29.73
N PRO A 3 9.13 -4.49 -29.60
CA PRO A 3 9.08 -3.77 -28.35
C PRO A 3 8.47 -4.73 -27.34
N GLU A 4 9.24 -5.15 -26.34
CA GLU A 4 8.70 -5.89 -25.22
C GLU A 4 7.51 -5.09 -24.70
N SER A 5 6.36 -5.75 -24.68
CA SER A 5 5.20 -5.25 -23.98
C SER A 5 5.59 -5.14 -22.50
N GLY A 6 6.21 -4.03 -22.12
CA GLY A 6 6.62 -3.68 -20.77
C GLY A 6 5.57 -4.15 -19.78
N LYS A 7 6.01 -5.09 -18.94
CA LYS A 7 5.22 -5.87 -17.99
C LYS A 7 4.26 -4.95 -17.23
N GLN A 8 2.96 -5.21 -17.33
CA GLN A 8 1.94 -4.53 -16.52
C GLN A 8 2.18 -4.86 -15.06
N TRP A 9 1.93 -3.89 -14.19
CA TRP A 9 1.96 -4.11 -12.74
C TRP A 9 0.69 -4.82 -12.35
N ASP A 10 0.82 -5.93 -11.63
CA ASP A 10 -0.34 -6.66 -11.13
C ASP A 10 -0.95 -5.90 -9.94
N PRO A 11 -2.20 -5.41 -10.05
CA PRO A 11 -2.86 -4.69 -8.97
C PRO A 11 -2.98 -5.52 -7.69
N ILE A 12 -3.16 -6.84 -7.81
CA ILE A 12 -3.35 -7.74 -6.66
C ILE A 12 -2.05 -7.86 -5.88
N ILE A 13 -0.93 -8.10 -6.58
CA ILE A 13 0.39 -8.17 -5.94
C ILE A 13 0.73 -6.82 -5.31
N SER A 14 0.43 -5.71 -5.98
CA SER A 14 0.67 -4.39 -5.41
C SER A 14 -0.19 -4.12 -4.17
N ALA A 15 -1.47 -4.52 -4.18
CA ALA A 15 -2.35 -4.41 -3.02
C ALA A 15 -1.82 -5.21 -1.83
N PHE A 16 -1.32 -6.42 -2.09
CA PHE A 16 -0.73 -7.26 -1.05
C PHE A 16 0.54 -6.63 -0.47
N CYS A 17 1.46 -6.12 -1.31
CA CYS A 17 2.63 -5.38 -0.85
C CYS A 17 2.24 -4.13 -0.05
N GLY A 18 1.21 -3.42 -0.48
CA GLY A 18 0.65 -2.28 0.22
C GLY A 18 0.12 -2.63 1.59
N ALA A 19 -0.63 -3.74 1.71
CA ALA A 19 -1.15 -4.24 2.98
C ALA A 19 -0.02 -4.60 3.96
N LEU A 20 1.00 -5.34 3.49
CA LEU A 20 2.17 -5.68 4.31
C LEU A 20 2.92 -4.44 4.81
N THR A 21 3.09 -3.46 3.93
CA THR A 21 3.75 -2.19 4.27
C THR A 21 2.94 -1.43 5.33
N GLY A 22 1.61 -1.36 5.15
CA GLY A 22 0.69 -0.76 6.11
C GLY A 22 0.75 -1.44 7.48
N MET A 23 0.67 -2.77 7.53
CA MET A 23 0.78 -3.51 8.79
C MET A 23 2.11 -3.27 9.49
N THR A 24 3.22 -3.24 8.75
CA THR A 24 4.55 -2.97 9.31
C THR A 24 4.60 -1.57 9.92
N LEU A 25 4.00 -0.58 9.26
CA LEU A 25 3.95 0.79 9.78
C LEU A 25 3.12 0.88 11.06
N ALA A 26 1.97 0.22 11.12
CA ALA A 26 1.13 0.16 12.32
C ALA A 26 1.91 -0.44 13.51
N ILE A 27 2.60 -1.57 13.30
CA ILE A 27 3.42 -2.21 14.33
C ILE A 27 4.52 -1.27 14.83
N VAL A 28 5.17 -0.53 13.94
CA VAL A 28 6.24 0.42 14.32
C VAL A 28 5.70 1.61 15.11
N LEU A 29 4.51 2.11 14.76
CA LEU A 29 3.84 3.19 15.50
C LEU A 29 3.49 2.76 16.91
N GLU A 30 2.86 1.60 17.05
CA GLU A 30 2.51 1.03 18.36
C GLU A 30 3.76 0.75 19.20
N ALA A 31 4.81 0.19 18.61
CA ALA A 31 6.07 -0.03 19.30
C ALA A 31 6.71 1.29 19.78
N ARG A 32 6.60 2.36 18.98
CA ARG A 32 7.08 3.69 19.37
C ARG A 32 6.30 4.24 20.56
N ASP A 33 4.97 4.10 20.56
CA ASP A 33 4.13 4.61 21.66
C ASP A 33 4.40 3.85 22.96
N MET A 34 4.61 2.53 22.89
CA MET A 34 5.08 1.72 24.02
C MET A 34 6.46 2.19 24.53
N CYS A 35 7.43 2.44 23.64
CA CYS A 35 8.75 2.95 24.04
C CYS A 35 8.69 4.37 24.64
N ALA A 36 7.70 5.18 24.25
CA ALA A 36 7.48 6.52 24.80
C ALA A 36 6.73 6.51 26.15
N GLY A 37 6.35 5.33 26.65
CA GLY A 37 5.58 5.18 27.88
C GLY A 37 4.15 5.72 27.79
N ARG A 38 3.62 5.85 26.57
CA ARG A 38 2.24 6.27 26.34
C ARG A 38 1.36 5.02 26.31
N PHE A 39 0.82 4.69 27.48
CA PHE A 39 -0.17 3.64 27.62
C PHE A 39 -1.53 4.31 27.70
N ASP A 40 -2.44 3.96 26.80
CA ASP A 40 -3.83 4.38 26.92
C ASP A 40 -4.46 3.67 28.14
N ASP A 41 -5.29 4.39 28.91
CA ASP A 41 -6.03 3.86 30.05
C ASP A 41 -7.18 2.90 29.63
N VAL A 42 -7.34 2.67 28.33
CA VAL A 42 -8.40 1.87 27.70
C VAL A 42 -7.83 0.54 27.20
N ASP A 43 -8.68 -0.46 26.98
CA ASP A 43 -8.26 -1.76 26.45
C ASP A 43 -7.42 -1.60 25.17
N PRO A 44 -6.12 -1.93 25.19
CA PRO A 44 -5.20 -1.66 24.09
C PRO A 44 -5.52 -2.48 22.84
N PHE A 45 -6.31 -3.55 22.95
CA PHE A 45 -6.59 -4.43 21.83
C PHE A 45 -7.39 -3.74 20.70
N VAL A 46 -8.39 -2.94 21.06
CA VAL A 46 -9.29 -2.28 20.10
C VAL A 46 -8.57 -1.24 19.23
N PRO A 47 -7.81 -0.27 19.78
CA PRO A 47 -7.07 0.70 18.98
C PRO A 47 -6.00 0.03 18.10
N ILE A 48 -5.21 -0.90 18.66
CA ILE A 48 -4.17 -1.63 17.91
C ILE A 48 -4.77 -2.38 16.71
N ALA A 49 -5.88 -3.12 16.93
CA ALA A 49 -6.54 -3.86 15.87
C ALA A 49 -7.14 -2.94 14.80
N THR A 50 -7.68 -1.80 15.21
CA THR A 50 -8.25 -0.79 14.31
C THR A 50 -7.15 -0.16 13.45
N ASP A 51 -6.04 0.23 14.05
CA ASP A 51 -4.91 0.82 13.34
C ASP A 51 -4.29 -0.18 12.36
N LEU A 52 -4.08 -1.43 12.78
CA LEU A 52 -3.65 -2.51 11.87
C LEU A 52 -4.59 -2.66 10.67
N ALA A 53 -5.90 -2.71 10.89
CA ALA A 53 -6.88 -2.85 9.82
C ALA A 53 -6.88 -1.65 8.88
N MET A 54 -6.84 -0.43 9.42
CA MET A 54 -6.84 0.82 8.67
C MET A 54 -5.57 0.99 7.84
N PHE A 55 -4.40 0.75 8.43
CA PHE A 55 -3.14 0.83 7.72
C PHE A 55 -3.00 -0.28 6.68
N ALA A 56 -3.43 -1.50 6.96
CA ALA A 56 -3.42 -2.59 5.99
C ALA A 56 -4.33 -2.29 4.79
N ALA A 57 -5.59 -1.91 5.03
CA ALA A 57 -6.53 -1.58 3.98
C ALA A 57 -6.08 -0.33 3.20
N GLY A 58 -5.65 0.72 3.90
CA GLY A 58 -5.15 1.95 3.29
C GLY A 58 -3.91 1.72 2.44
N GLY A 59 -2.94 0.96 2.95
CA GLY A 59 -1.75 0.57 2.21
C GLY A 59 -2.08 -0.23 0.95
N ALA A 60 -3.00 -1.18 1.05
CA ALA A 60 -3.46 -1.98 -0.09
C ALA A 60 -4.09 -1.11 -1.19
N VAL A 61 -5.00 -0.22 -0.82
CA VAL A 61 -5.68 0.68 -1.75
C VAL A 61 -4.69 1.63 -2.42
N LEU A 62 -3.76 2.22 -1.67
CA LEU A 62 -2.76 3.14 -2.21
C LEU A 62 -1.86 2.47 -3.25
N PHE A 63 -1.35 1.27 -2.96
CA PHE A 63 -0.48 0.56 -3.88
C PHE A 63 -1.22 0.00 -5.10
N ALA A 64 -2.45 -0.49 -4.92
CA ALA A 64 -3.31 -0.89 -6.03
C ALA A 64 -3.60 0.28 -6.96
N ALA A 65 -3.97 1.43 -6.39
CA ALA A 65 -4.22 2.66 -7.15
C ALA A 65 -2.95 3.14 -7.87
N ALA A 66 -1.77 3.05 -7.23
CA ALA A 66 -0.50 3.40 -7.85
C ALA A 66 -0.15 2.46 -9.02
N ALA A 67 -0.39 1.16 -8.88
CA ALA A 67 -0.20 0.19 -9.95
C ALA A 67 -1.15 0.45 -11.14
N GLU A 68 -2.43 0.74 -10.86
CA GLU A 68 -3.39 1.12 -11.88
C GLU A 68 -2.99 2.41 -12.61
N LEU A 69 -2.61 3.45 -11.86
CA LEU A 69 -2.19 4.73 -12.44
C LEU A 69 -0.97 4.55 -13.34
N ARG A 70 0.01 3.73 -12.91
CA ARG A 70 1.20 3.39 -13.70
C ARG A 70 0.87 2.59 -14.95
N ASN A 71 -0.10 1.68 -14.87
CA ASN A 71 -0.56 0.91 -16.02
C ASN A 71 -1.29 1.83 -17.03
N ARG A 72 -2.13 2.74 -16.55
CA ARG A 72 -2.83 3.73 -17.38
C ARG A 72 -1.86 4.70 -18.05
N SER A 73 -0.87 5.22 -17.33
CA SER A 73 0.13 6.14 -17.89
C SER A 73 0.96 5.47 -18.99
N ARG A 74 1.42 4.22 -18.78
CA ARG A 74 2.11 3.43 -19.81
C ARG A 74 1.25 3.18 -21.06
N LYS A 75 -0.05 2.91 -20.88
CA LYS A 75 -0.98 2.71 -21.99
C LYS A 75 -1.17 4.01 -22.79
N SER A 76 -1.34 5.14 -22.10
CA SER A 76 -1.47 6.46 -22.72
C SER A 76 -0.20 6.88 -23.49
N SER A 77 0.99 6.69 -22.91
CA SER A 77 2.26 6.99 -23.60
C SER A 77 2.52 6.12 -24.83
N ARG A 78 2.02 4.87 -24.87
CA ARG A 78 2.08 4.04 -26.07
C ARG A 78 1.11 4.49 -27.16
N ALA A 79 -0.09 4.95 -26.77
CA ALA A 79 -1.05 5.50 -27.71
C ALA A 79 -0.54 6.79 -28.36
N ASN A 80 0.13 7.65 -27.59
CA ASN A 80 0.68 8.92 -28.09
C ASN A 80 1.90 8.76 -29.02
N ARG A 81 2.59 7.61 -29.02
CA ARG A 81 3.71 7.33 -29.94
C ARG A 81 3.29 6.68 -31.27
N ARG A 82 2.00 6.37 -31.44
CA ARG A 82 1.46 5.75 -32.66
C ARG A 82 0.91 6.77 -33.67
N TRP A 83 0.97 8.06 -33.34
CA TRP A 83 0.60 9.17 -34.21
C TRP A 83 1.85 9.96 -34.56
#